data_AF-A0A3D3W012-F1
#
_entry.id   AF-A0A3D3W012-F1
#
_cell.length_a   1.000
_cell.length_b   1.000
_cell.length_c   1.000
_cell.angle_alpha   90.00
_cell.angle_beta   90.00
_cell.angle_gamma   90.00
#
_symmetry.space_group_name_H-M   'P 1'
#
loop_
_entity.id
_entity.type
_entity.pdbx_description
1 polymer ?
#
loop_
_entity_poly.entity_id
_entity_poly.type
_entity_poly.pdbx_seq_one_letter_code
_entity_poly.pdbx_strand_id
1 'polypeptide(L)'
;AQSSTDRPWNLGPGWLRLLLACTAPILIFCSKSSRSLKRLAITLTLFSSVSFALSLGVNLEPGGLRIWSFLCDWLPGMAQVRSAFRFAIFFQAGVVLLAGAGIDLLLIMTRSAFSSMPRIRSGSIVCLVLLFVFESWSGRTRSVLVPRTDQISDWAQYLQGRVQAGEGILILPYVAGYAPDDFEPTVRWMIQSTAAGLRTANGYSGFFPATHYILQQQLGQGLTDSLIATLRSKNIRWIVTMDSDSAIEADANGLLQWHWTSMTGECRIFEVTGAGRAVLQITTP
;
A
#
# COMPACT_ATOMS: atom_id res chain seq x y z
N ALA A 1 1.90 18.72 4.40
CA ALA A 1 2.72 18.37 3.22
C ALA A 1 4.08 17.85 3.71
N GLN A 2 4.15 16.56 4.06
CA GLN A 2 5.43 15.88 4.26
C GLN A 2 5.95 15.46 2.89
N SER A 3 7.18 15.84 2.61
CA SER A 3 7.83 15.67 1.32
C SER A 3 7.85 14.20 0.90
N SER A 4 7.51 13.96 -0.35
CA SER A 4 7.61 12.70 -1.09
C SER A 4 9.05 12.15 -1.21
N THR A 5 10.00 12.70 -0.46
CA THR A 5 11.43 12.36 -0.46
C THR A 5 11.78 11.14 0.38
N ASP A 6 10.89 10.71 1.28
CA ASP A 6 11.07 9.52 2.12
C ASP A 6 10.43 8.26 1.50
N ARG A 7 10.57 8.08 0.19
CA ARG A 7 10.29 6.79 -0.47
C ARG A 7 11.60 6.05 -0.74
N PRO A 8 12.28 5.48 0.27
CA PRO A 8 13.52 4.75 0.04
C PRO A 8 13.28 3.36 -0.58
N TRP A 9 12.02 2.95 -0.77
CA TRP A 9 11.66 1.60 -1.21
C TRP A 9 10.92 1.60 -2.54
N ASN A 10 11.68 1.66 -3.63
CA ASN A 10 11.18 1.21 -4.91
C ASN A 10 11.19 -0.33 -4.89
N LEU A 11 10.02 -0.97 -4.94
CA LEU A 11 9.85 -2.42 -5.15
C LEU A 11 10.29 -2.86 -6.56
N GLY A 12 11.42 -2.35 -7.04
CA GLY A 12 12.04 -2.72 -8.29
C GLY A 12 13.23 -3.63 -8.04
N PRO A 13 13.51 -4.60 -8.93
CA PRO A 13 14.74 -5.40 -8.87
C PRO A 13 16.02 -4.57 -9.09
N GLY A 14 15.91 -3.27 -9.37
CA GLY A 14 17.01 -2.42 -9.81
C GLY A 14 17.12 -2.37 -11.33
N TRP A 15 17.51 -1.21 -11.85
CA TRP A 15 17.79 -0.96 -13.25
C TRP A 15 18.92 -1.84 -13.80
N LEU A 16 19.99 -2.08 -13.04
CA LEU A 16 21.13 -2.89 -13.49
C LEU A 16 20.69 -4.35 -13.68
N ARG A 17 19.97 -4.91 -12.69
CA ARG A 17 19.39 -6.26 -12.81
C ARG A 17 18.42 -6.38 -13.95
N LEU A 18 17.56 -5.37 -14.13
CA LEU A 18 16.56 -5.38 -15.20
C LEU A 18 17.23 -5.32 -16.58
N LEU A 19 18.24 -4.47 -16.75
CA LEU A 19 19.03 -4.40 -17.99
C LEU A 19 19.73 -5.73 -18.28
N LEU A 20 20.32 -6.36 -17.26
CA LEU A 20 20.95 -7.67 -17.40
C LEU A 20 19.94 -8.77 -17.69
N ALA A 21 18.77 -8.75 -17.05
CA ALA A 21 17.73 -9.73 -17.32
C ALA A 21 17.15 -9.62 -18.74
N CYS A 22 17.09 -8.41 -19.30
CA CYS A 22 16.68 -8.18 -20.69
C CYS A 22 17.75 -8.60 -21.71
N THR A 23 19.04 -8.37 -21.39
CA THR A 23 20.16 -8.69 -22.31
C THR A 23 20.63 -10.14 -22.20
N ALA A 24 20.46 -10.80 -21.06
CA ALA A 24 20.91 -12.18 -20.82
C ALA A 24 20.33 -13.19 -21.82
N PRO A 25 19.01 -13.23 -22.11
CA PRO A 25 18.47 -14.13 -23.13
C PRO A 25 19.16 -13.94 -24.48
N ILE A 26 19.35 -12.69 -24.92
CA ILE A 26 20.00 -12.36 -26.20
C ILE A 26 21.43 -12.91 -26.22
N LEU A 27 22.21 -12.66 -25.17
CA LEU A 27 23.58 -13.17 -25.04
C LEU A 27 23.64 -14.70 -24.98
N ILE A 28 22.70 -15.35 -24.29
CA ILE A 28 22.58 -16.81 -24.22
C ILE A 28 22.28 -17.40 -25.60
N PHE A 29 21.44 -16.74 -26.41
CA PHE A 29 21.12 -17.20 -27.77
C PHE A 29 22.27 -17.00 -28.76
N CYS A 30 22.93 -15.85 -28.71
CA CYS A 30 24.06 -15.51 -29.57
C CYS A 30 25.34 -16.31 -29.23
N SER A 31 25.49 -16.76 -27.98
CA SER A 31 26.63 -17.57 -27.56
C SER A 31 26.47 -19.05 -27.93
N LYS A 32 27.60 -19.78 -27.91
CA LYS A 32 27.66 -21.25 -28.02
C LYS A 32 27.20 -21.95 -26.73
N SER A 33 26.21 -21.38 -26.05
CA SER A 33 25.65 -21.90 -24.80
C SER A 33 24.88 -23.21 -25.03
N SER A 34 24.79 -24.02 -23.97
CA SER A 34 24.09 -25.31 -24.00
C SER A 34 22.58 -25.15 -24.29
N ARG A 35 21.96 -26.19 -24.86
CA ARG A 35 20.51 -26.21 -25.13
C ARG A 35 19.69 -26.06 -23.85
N SER A 36 20.16 -26.61 -22.73
CA SER A 36 19.50 -26.50 -21.44
C SER A 36 19.46 -25.06 -20.92
N LEU A 37 20.55 -24.30 -21.09
CA LEU A 37 20.58 -22.90 -20.68
C LEU A 37 19.65 -22.02 -21.54
N LYS A 38 19.58 -22.29 -22.85
CA LYS A 38 18.63 -21.63 -23.75
C LYS A 38 17.17 -21.90 -23.36
N ARG A 39 16.84 -23.14 -23.01
CA ARG A 39 15.50 -23.51 -22.51
C ARG A 39 15.19 -22.80 -21.19
N LEU A 40 16.12 -22.81 -20.25
CA LEU A 40 15.97 -22.13 -18.96
C LEU A 40 15.73 -20.61 -19.17
N ALA A 41 16.49 -19.97 -20.05
CA ALA A 41 16.31 -18.56 -20.37
C ALA A 41 14.90 -18.27 -20.91
N ILE A 42 14.40 -19.07 -21.87
CA ILE A 42 13.02 -18.94 -22.38
C ILE A 42 12.01 -19.10 -21.24
N THR A 43 12.14 -20.15 -20.43
CA THR A 43 11.21 -20.43 -19.33
C THR A 43 11.18 -19.28 -18.32
N LEU A 44 12.35 -18.76 -17.93
CA LEU A 44 12.45 -17.64 -16.99
C LEU A 44 11.93 -16.34 -17.57
N THR A 45 12.21 -16.05 -18.85
CA THR A 45 11.66 -14.87 -19.53
C THR A 45 10.13 -14.94 -19.58
N LEU A 46 9.57 -16.07 -20.03
CA LEU A 46 8.12 -16.26 -20.08
C LEU A 46 7.50 -16.15 -18.69
N PHE A 47 8.08 -16.82 -17.69
CA PHE A 47 7.63 -16.77 -16.30
C PHE A 47 7.64 -15.34 -15.75
N SER A 48 8.70 -14.58 -16.00
CA SER A 48 8.84 -13.19 -15.56
C SER A 48 7.81 -12.29 -16.24
N SER A 49 7.64 -12.43 -17.57
CA SER A 49 6.68 -11.64 -18.34
C SER A 49 5.23 -11.92 -17.91
N VAL A 50 4.87 -13.18 -17.71
CA VAL A 50 3.53 -13.55 -17.21
C VAL A 50 3.33 -13.02 -15.79
N SER A 51 4.31 -13.19 -14.90
CA SER A 51 4.22 -12.67 -13.53
C SER A 51 4.08 -11.15 -13.49
N PHE A 52 4.79 -10.43 -14.36
CA PHE A 52 4.66 -9.00 -14.50
C PHE A 52 3.25 -8.60 -14.96
N ALA A 53 2.73 -9.24 -16.01
CA ALA A 53 1.37 -8.97 -16.50
C ALA A 53 0.32 -9.24 -15.41
N LEU A 54 0.44 -10.35 -14.68
CA LEU A 54 -0.46 -10.68 -13.56
C LEU A 54 -0.32 -9.71 -12.39
N SER A 55 0.86 -9.11 -12.18
CA SER A 55 1.07 -8.13 -11.10
C SER A 55 0.26 -6.84 -11.27
N LEU A 56 -0.16 -6.53 -12.49
CA LEU A 56 -1.04 -5.40 -12.80
C LEU A 56 -2.49 -5.64 -12.33
N GLY A 57 -2.89 -6.90 -12.14
CA GLY A 57 -4.19 -7.29 -11.62
C GLY A 57 -5.35 -6.71 -12.44
N VAL A 58 -6.27 -6.01 -11.76
CA VAL A 58 -7.44 -5.37 -12.38
C VAL A 58 -7.08 -4.24 -13.35
N ASN A 59 -5.87 -3.70 -13.30
CA ASN A 59 -5.42 -2.68 -14.26
C ASN A 59 -5.05 -3.27 -15.63
N LEU A 60 -5.01 -4.61 -15.75
CA LEU A 60 -4.74 -5.30 -17.00
C LEU A 60 -6.03 -5.38 -17.84
N GLU A 61 -6.39 -4.27 -18.49
CA GLU A 61 -7.56 -4.16 -19.38
C GLU A 61 -7.15 -3.83 -20.85
N PRO A 62 -6.48 -4.74 -21.57
CA PRO A 62 -6.23 -4.53 -22.99
C PRO A 62 -7.56 -4.59 -23.77
N GLY A 63 -8.01 -3.43 -24.26
CA GLY A 63 -9.21 -3.31 -25.09
C GLY A 63 -10.53 -3.60 -24.36
N GLY A 64 -10.59 -3.38 -23.05
CA GLY A 64 -11.80 -3.61 -22.23
C GLY A 64 -12.00 -5.05 -21.76
N LEU A 65 -11.10 -5.97 -22.12
CA LEU A 65 -11.09 -7.33 -21.58
C LEU A 65 -10.52 -7.34 -20.16
N ARG A 66 -11.36 -7.68 -19.18
CA ARG A 66 -10.95 -7.86 -17.79
C ARG A 66 -10.27 -9.22 -17.60
N ILE A 67 -9.00 -9.29 -17.97
CA ILE A 67 -8.21 -10.54 -17.91
C ILE A 67 -8.21 -11.12 -16.49
N TRP A 68 -8.12 -10.25 -15.48
CA TRP A 68 -8.13 -10.68 -14.09
C TRP A 68 -9.46 -11.33 -13.67
N SER A 69 -10.61 -10.78 -14.07
CA SER A 69 -11.91 -11.39 -13.73
C SER A 69 -12.07 -12.73 -14.43
N PHE A 70 -11.69 -12.82 -15.71
CA PHE A 70 -11.70 -14.08 -16.44
C PHE A 70 -10.86 -15.17 -15.75
N LEU A 71 -9.67 -14.81 -15.25
CA LEU A 71 -8.82 -15.74 -14.51
C LEU A 71 -9.44 -16.17 -13.18
N CYS A 72 -10.11 -15.27 -12.46
CA CYS A 72 -10.83 -15.61 -11.22
C CYS A 72 -12.00 -16.57 -11.47
N ASP A 73 -12.68 -16.44 -12.61
CA ASP A 73 -13.84 -17.26 -12.95
C ASP A 73 -13.42 -18.67 -13.43
N TRP A 74 -12.31 -18.77 -14.16
CA TRP A 74 -11.88 -20.03 -14.79
C TRP A 74 -10.85 -20.82 -13.99
N LEU A 75 -9.92 -20.16 -13.28
CA LEU A 75 -8.82 -20.83 -12.59
C LEU A 75 -9.14 -21.00 -11.10
N PRO A 76 -9.32 -22.25 -10.61
CA PRO A 76 -9.63 -22.48 -9.21
C PRO A 76 -8.50 -21.92 -8.32
N GLY A 77 -8.88 -21.16 -7.31
CA GLY A 77 -7.95 -20.53 -6.37
C GLY A 77 -7.48 -19.12 -6.76
N MET A 78 -7.64 -18.67 -8.01
CA MET A 78 -7.30 -17.28 -8.38
C MET A 78 -8.16 -16.25 -7.67
N ALA A 79 -9.45 -16.54 -7.49
CA ALA A 79 -10.36 -15.70 -6.72
C ALA A 79 -9.94 -15.51 -5.24
N GLN A 80 -9.08 -16.39 -4.71
CA GLN A 80 -8.58 -16.30 -3.33
C GLN A 80 -7.33 -15.42 -3.21
N VAL A 81 -6.75 -14.98 -4.33
CA VAL A 81 -5.56 -14.12 -4.33
C VAL A 81 -5.95 -12.73 -3.81
N ARG A 82 -5.63 -12.47 -2.54
CA ARG A 82 -5.96 -11.21 -1.85
C ARG A 82 -5.33 -9.95 -2.47
N SER A 83 -4.26 -10.10 -3.24
CA SER A 83 -3.57 -8.98 -3.89
C SER A 83 -2.77 -9.46 -5.09
N ALA A 84 -3.14 -8.99 -6.28
CA ALA A 84 -2.43 -9.28 -7.53
C ALA A 84 -0.98 -8.76 -7.52
N PHE A 85 -0.69 -7.67 -6.79
CA PHE A 85 0.67 -7.12 -6.65
C PHE A 85 1.69 -8.13 -6.13
N ARG A 86 1.26 -9.19 -5.45
CA ARG A 86 2.16 -10.26 -4.98
C ARG A 86 2.88 -10.98 -6.12
N PHE A 87 2.33 -10.96 -7.34
CA PHE A 87 3.04 -11.51 -8.50
C PHE A 87 4.32 -10.73 -8.85
N ALA A 88 4.48 -9.50 -8.37
CA ALA A 88 5.73 -8.74 -8.52
C ALA A 88 6.94 -9.44 -7.87
N ILE A 89 6.72 -10.24 -6.81
CA ILE A 89 7.80 -11.02 -6.18
C ILE A 89 8.33 -12.09 -7.14
N PHE A 90 7.44 -12.76 -7.88
CA PHE A 90 7.83 -13.75 -8.87
C PHE A 90 8.55 -13.11 -10.06
N PHE A 91 8.08 -11.94 -10.50
CA PHE A 91 8.80 -11.14 -11.50
C PHE A 91 10.22 -10.78 -11.03
N GLN A 92 10.37 -10.28 -9.80
CA GLN A 92 11.68 -9.95 -9.23
C GLN A 92 12.59 -11.19 -9.15
N ALA A 93 12.07 -12.34 -8.71
CA ALA A 93 12.84 -13.58 -8.66
C ALA A 93 13.32 -14.01 -10.05
N GLY A 94 12.45 -13.94 -11.06
CA GLY A 94 12.81 -14.24 -12.45
C GLY A 94 13.88 -13.29 -13.00
N VAL A 95 13.76 -11.99 -12.72
CA VAL A 95 14.78 -10.98 -13.09
C VAL A 95 16.13 -11.27 -12.42
N VAL A 96 16.14 -11.62 -11.13
CA VAL A 96 17.39 -11.96 -10.41
C VAL A 96 18.06 -13.19 -11.02
N LEU A 97 17.30 -14.23 -11.35
CA LEU A 97 17.83 -15.44 -11.97
C LEU A 97 18.38 -15.18 -13.38
N LEU A 98 17.66 -14.42 -14.21
CA LEU A 98 18.12 -14.02 -15.54
C LEU A 98 19.35 -13.12 -15.47
N ALA A 99 19.37 -12.16 -14.56
CA ALA A 99 20.54 -11.30 -14.33
C ALA A 99 21.76 -12.13 -13.90
N GLY A 100 21.58 -13.12 -13.01
CA GLY A 100 22.62 -14.06 -12.61
C GLY A 100 23.22 -14.83 -13.78
N ALA A 101 22.37 -15.37 -14.67
CA ALA A 101 22.83 -16.03 -15.90
C ALA A 101 23.57 -15.05 -16.85
N GLY A 102 23.13 -13.80 -16.93
CA GLY A 102 23.81 -12.75 -17.70
C GLY A 102 25.19 -12.41 -17.15
N ILE A 103 25.33 -12.30 -15.83
CA ILE A 103 26.60 -12.03 -15.16
C ILE A 103 27.60 -13.18 -15.42
N ASP A 104 27.16 -14.44 -15.31
CA ASP A 104 28.04 -15.58 -15.58
C ASP A 104 28.64 -15.54 -16.99
N LEU A 105 27.80 -15.23 -18.00
CA LEU A 105 28.28 -15.04 -19.38
C LEU A 105 29.23 -13.86 -19.52
N LEU A 106 28.93 -12.72 -18.89
CA LEU A 106 29.82 -11.55 -18.91
C LEU A 106 31.17 -11.86 -18.24
N LEU A 107 31.19 -12.64 -17.17
CA LEU A 107 32.42 -13.08 -16.51
C LEU A 107 33.26 -14.00 -17.42
N ILE A 108 32.61 -14.91 -18.16
CA ILE A 108 33.30 -15.75 -19.16
C ILE A 108 33.87 -14.88 -20.30
N MET A 109 33.08 -13.94 -20.82
CA MET A 109 33.51 -13.04 -21.91
C MET A 109 34.67 -12.13 -21.47
N THR A 110 34.59 -11.55 -20.28
CA THR A 110 35.64 -10.67 -19.73
C THR A 110 36.92 -11.43 -19.41
N ARG A 111 36.84 -12.71 -18.99
CA ARG A 111 38.02 -13.58 -18.86
C ARG A 111 38.77 -13.74 -20.18
N SER A 112 38.04 -13.91 -21.28
CA SER A 112 38.62 -14.02 -22.62
C SER A 112 39.16 -12.68 -23.14
N ALA A 113 38.42 -11.59 -22.94
CA ALA A 113 38.77 -10.27 -23.47
C ALA A 113 39.94 -9.61 -22.73
N PHE A 114 40.06 -9.82 -21.41
CA PHE A 114 41.09 -9.23 -20.55
C PHE A 114 42.10 -10.26 -20.05
N SER A 115 42.36 -11.32 -20.81
CA SER A 115 43.28 -12.40 -20.42
C SER A 115 44.69 -11.88 -20.09
N SER A 116 45.16 -10.88 -20.83
CA SER A 116 46.49 -10.27 -20.67
C SER A 116 46.55 -9.18 -19.60
N MET A 117 45.42 -8.77 -19.00
CA MET A 117 45.32 -7.61 -18.09
C MET A 117 44.52 -7.95 -16.82
N PRO A 118 45.08 -8.76 -15.89
CA PRO A 118 44.34 -9.29 -14.75
C PRO A 118 43.90 -8.21 -13.74
N ARG A 119 44.64 -7.10 -13.65
CA ARG A 119 44.28 -5.97 -12.75
C ARG A 119 43.03 -5.24 -13.24
N ILE A 120 42.92 -4.99 -14.54
CA ILE A 120 41.74 -4.33 -15.14
C ILE A 120 40.51 -5.23 -14.99
N ARG A 121 40.66 -6.53 -15.24
CA ARG A 121 39.60 -7.52 -15.02
C ARG A 121 39.11 -7.55 -13.57
N SER A 122 40.03 -7.55 -12.61
CA SER A 122 39.67 -7.57 -11.19
C SER A 122 38.98 -6.27 -10.79
N GLY A 123 39.47 -5.12 -11.27
CA GLY A 123 38.85 -3.82 -11.07
C GLY A 123 37.44 -3.72 -11.64
N SER A 124 37.19 -4.27 -12.83
CA SER A 124 35.85 -4.24 -13.45
C SER A 124 34.84 -5.11 -12.69
N ILE A 125 35.25 -6.28 -12.19
CA ILE A 125 34.41 -7.14 -11.35
C ILE A 125 34.08 -6.43 -10.03
N VAL A 126 35.07 -5.85 -9.35
CA VAL A 126 34.84 -5.09 -8.11
C VAL A 126 33.89 -3.92 -8.35
N CYS A 127 34.09 -3.17 -9.44
CA CYS A 127 33.21 -2.08 -9.82
C CYS A 127 31.76 -2.56 -10.03
N LEU A 128 31.57 -3.65 -10.76
CA LEU A 128 30.23 -4.24 -10.99
C LEU A 128 29.57 -4.65 -9.67
N VAL A 129 30.31 -5.29 -8.76
CA VAL A 129 29.80 -5.67 -7.44
C VAL A 129 29.41 -4.43 -6.63
N LEU A 130 30.23 -3.38 -6.62
CA LEU A 130 29.91 -2.13 -5.92
C LEU A 130 28.65 -1.46 -6.50
N LEU A 131 28.46 -1.47 -7.81
CA LEU A 131 27.24 -0.97 -8.45
C LEU A 131 25.99 -1.75 -8.00
N PHE A 132 26.08 -3.08 -7.92
CA PHE A 132 24.99 -3.89 -7.39
C PHE A 132 24.71 -3.59 -5.92
N VAL A 133 25.75 -3.49 -5.07
CA VAL A 133 25.58 -3.18 -3.65
C VAL A 133 24.93 -1.81 -3.47
N PHE A 134 25.38 -0.81 -4.25
CA PHE A 134 24.82 0.54 -4.23
C PHE A 134 23.35 0.55 -4.65
N GLU A 135 22.99 -0.13 -5.72
CA GLU A 135 21.60 -0.23 -6.18
C GLU A 135 20.71 -1.01 -5.20
N SER A 136 21.28 -1.96 -4.46
CA SER A 136 20.55 -2.77 -3.47
C SER A 136 20.53 -2.16 -2.09
N TRP A 137 21.09 -0.96 -1.94
CA TRP A 137 21.20 -0.32 -0.65
C TRP A 137 19.80 -0.08 -0.10
N SER A 138 19.39 -0.94 0.83
CA SER A 138 18.05 -0.93 1.39
C SER A 138 17.81 0.38 2.11
N GLY A 139 16.58 0.89 2.01
CA GLY A 139 16.11 1.98 2.86
C GLY A 139 16.34 1.71 4.34
N ARG A 140 16.47 2.78 5.13
CA ARG A 140 16.61 2.67 6.59
C ARG A 140 15.42 1.90 7.16
N THR A 141 15.65 0.71 7.69
CA THR A 141 14.64 -0.01 8.48
C THR A 141 14.42 0.76 9.76
N ARG A 142 13.20 1.24 9.97
CA ARG A 142 12.80 1.90 11.22
C ARG A 142 12.02 0.90 12.06
N SER A 143 12.36 0.78 13.35
CA SER A 143 11.45 0.09 14.27
C SER A 143 10.23 0.98 14.47
N VAL A 144 9.07 0.44 14.15
CA VAL A 144 7.81 1.14 14.32
C VAL A 144 7.02 0.43 15.40
N LEU A 145 6.53 1.17 16.39
CA LEU A 145 5.68 0.61 17.42
C LEU A 145 4.30 0.33 16.81
N VAL A 146 3.86 -0.93 16.87
CA VAL A 146 2.53 -1.34 16.39
C VAL A 146 1.55 -1.30 17.56
N PRO A 147 0.33 -0.76 17.39
CA PRO A 147 -0.68 -0.77 18.44
C PRO A 147 -0.96 -2.20 18.92
N ARG A 148 -0.96 -2.38 20.24
CA ARG A 148 -1.26 -3.65 20.89
C ARG A 148 -2.75 -3.98 20.78
N THR A 149 -3.09 -5.22 20.43
CA THR A 149 -4.50 -5.65 20.33
C THR A 149 -5.10 -6.06 21.67
N ASP A 150 -4.27 -6.34 22.67
CA ASP A 150 -4.68 -6.64 24.05
C ASP A 150 -4.92 -5.37 24.90
N GLN A 151 -4.51 -4.21 24.39
CA GLN A 151 -4.70 -2.91 25.03
C GLN A 151 -5.49 -2.01 24.09
N ILE A 152 -6.81 -1.99 24.30
CA ILE A 152 -7.73 -1.16 23.52
C ILE A 152 -7.57 0.30 23.97
N SER A 153 -7.41 1.21 23.01
CA SER A 153 -7.34 2.65 23.26
C SER A 153 -8.61 3.21 23.90
N ASP A 154 -8.48 4.25 24.72
CA ASP A 154 -9.57 4.86 25.49
C ASP A 154 -10.81 5.21 24.64
N TRP A 155 -10.62 5.78 23.44
CA TRP A 155 -11.72 6.13 22.54
C TRP A 155 -12.48 4.89 22.05
N ALA A 156 -11.76 3.81 21.77
CA ALA A 156 -12.34 2.56 21.30
C ALA A 156 -13.05 1.83 22.46
N GLN A 157 -12.49 1.89 23.67
CA GLN A 157 -13.14 1.39 24.88
C GLN A 157 -14.42 2.18 25.19
N TYR A 158 -14.41 3.50 25.00
CA TYR A 158 -15.60 4.34 25.16
C TYR A 158 -16.74 3.89 24.21
N LEU A 159 -16.42 3.53 22.98
CA LEU A 159 -17.41 3.14 21.97
C LEU A 159 -17.86 1.67 22.08
N GLN A 160 -17.02 0.77 22.58
CA GLN A 160 -17.31 -0.68 22.62
C GLN A 160 -18.63 -1.04 23.32
N GLY A 161 -19.04 -0.28 24.33
CA GLY A 161 -20.31 -0.47 25.04
C GLY A 161 -21.47 0.41 24.58
N ARG A 162 -21.26 1.30 23.58
CA ARG A 162 -22.23 2.31 23.14
C ARG A 162 -22.70 2.13 21.71
N VAL A 163 -21.84 1.58 20.85
CA VAL A 163 -22.16 1.31 19.45
C VAL A 163 -23.10 0.10 19.37
N GLN A 164 -24.26 0.29 18.75
CA GLN A 164 -25.24 -0.78 18.59
C GLN A 164 -24.88 -1.72 17.43
N ALA A 165 -25.46 -2.92 17.42
CA ALA A 165 -25.26 -3.88 16.34
C ALA A 165 -25.70 -3.28 14.99
N GLY A 166 -24.75 -3.19 14.05
CA GLY A 166 -24.98 -2.63 12.72
C GLY A 166 -24.61 -1.16 12.57
N GLU A 167 -24.37 -0.43 13.67
CA GLU A 167 -23.85 0.93 13.60
C GLU A 167 -22.37 0.93 13.19
N GLY A 168 -22.02 1.92 12.38
CA GLY A 168 -20.65 2.18 11.93
C GLY A 168 -20.06 3.43 12.57
N ILE A 169 -18.73 3.50 12.58
CA ILE A 169 -17.96 4.65 13.04
C ILE A 169 -17.14 5.23 11.87
N LEU A 170 -17.04 6.55 11.78
CA LEU A 170 -16.12 7.25 10.87
C LEU A 170 -14.96 7.80 11.70
N ILE A 171 -13.72 7.54 11.28
CA ILE A 171 -12.53 8.05 11.97
C ILE A 171 -11.88 9.13 11.11
N LEU A 172 -11.66 10.31 11.66
CA LEU A 172 -11.05 11.46 11.00
C LEU A 172 -9.66 11.72 11.60
N PRO A 173 -8.70 12.24 10.82
CA PRO A 173 -8.85 12.74 9.45
C PRO A 173 -8.94 11.60 8.42
N TYR A 174 -9.67 11.85 7.32
CA TYR A 174 -9.65 10.93 6.19
C TYR A 174 -8.31 11.08 5.45
N VAL A 175 -7.73 9.96 5.00
CA VAL A 175 -6.48 9.99 4.25
C VAL A 175 -6.61 10.87 3.01
N ALA A 176 -5.68 11.83 2.82
CA ALA A 176 -5.70 12.71 1.65
C ALA A 176 -4.92 12.12 0.45
N GLY A 177 -3.98 11.23 0.73
CA GLY A 177 -3.11 10.62 -0.28
C GLY A 177 -3.65 9.30 -0.83
N TYR A 178 -2.87 8.71 -1.72
CA TYR A 178 -3.16 7.43 -2.39
C TYR A 178 -2.04 6.40 -2.20
N ALA A 179 -0.93 6.79 -1.58
CA ALA A 179 0.17 5.87 -1.32
C ALA A 179 -0.15 5.02 -0.08
N PRO A 180 0.30 3.75 -0.03
CA PRO A 180 0.10 2.90 1.14
C PRO A 180 0.56 3.53 2.46
N ASP A 181 1.65 4.30 2.41
CA ASP A 181 2.22 4.96 3.59
C ASP A 181 1.29 6.04 4.17
N ASP A 182 0.48 6.69 3.32
CA ASP A 182 -0.49 7.70 3.75
C ASP A 182 -1.58 7.10 4.66
N PHE A 183 -1.81 5.79 4.55
CA PHE A 183 -2.80 5.05 5.34
C PHE A 183 -2.25 4.51 6.66
N GLU A 184 -0.96 4.72 6.99
CA GLU A 184 -0.40 4.20 8.25
C GLU A 184 -1.24 4.60 9.49
N PRO A 185 -1.64 5.88 9.67
CA PRO A 185 -2.51 6.27 10.79
C PRO A 185 -3.86 5.54 10.75
N THR A 186 -4.49 5.45 9.57
CA THR A 186 -5.76 4.75 9.38
C THR A 186 -5.67 3.27 9.75
N VAL A 187 -4.61 2.58 9.35
CA VAL A 187 -4.37 1.16 9.70
C VAL A 187 -4.22 0.99 11.21
N ARG A 188 -3.53 1.91 11.89
CA ARG A 188 -3.39 1.87 13.36
C ARG A 188 -4.75 1.97 14.04
N TRP A 189 -5.63 2.86 13.58
CA TRP A 189 -6.99 2.97 14.10
C TRP A 189 -7.84 1.75 13.75
N MET A 190 -7.64 1.12 12.59
CA MET A 190 -8.32 -0.12 12.23
C MET A 190 -7.93 -1.27 13.15
N ILE A 191 -6.66 -1.39 13.56
CA ILE A 191 -6.22 -2.42 14.52
C ILE A 191 -7.00 -2.25 15.83
N GLN A 192 -7.07 -1.02 16.35
CA GLN A 192 -7.80 -0.71 17.59
C GLN A 192 -9.32 -0.91 17.45
N SER A 193 -9.89 -0.47 16.33
CA SER A 193 -11.32 -0.67 16.01
C SER A 193 -11.67 -2.15 15.95
N THR A 194 -10.84 -2.95 15.28
CA THR A 194 -11.03 -4.39 15.14
C THR A 194 -10.92 -5.09 16.49
N ALA A 195 -9.92 -4.73 17.31
CA ALA A 195 -9.76 -5.26 18.65
C ALA A 195 -10.97 -4.93 19.55
N ALA A 196 -11.58 -3.75 19.36
CA ALA A 196 -12.78 -3.33 20.07
C ALA A 196 -14.10 -3.85 19.48
N GLY A 197 -14.07 -4.54 18.32
CA GLY A 197 -15.28 -5.01 17.64
C GLY A 197 -16.08 -3.92 16.92
N LEU A 198 -15.46 -2.78 16.62
CA LEU A 198 -16.08 -1.61 15.98
C LEU A 198 -15.95 -1.68 14.46
N ARG A 199 -17.04 -1.36 13.74
CA ARG A 199 -17.07 -1.32 12.28
C ARG A 199 -16.73 0.09 11.78
N THR A 200 -15.66 0.23 11.02
CA THR A 200 -15.25 1.53 10.47
C THR A 200 -15.81 1.75 9.06
N ALA A 201 -16.26 2.98 8.78
CA ALA A 201 -16.73 3.42 7.47
C ALA A 201 -15.57 3.73 6.52
N ASN A 202 -14.45 4.19 7.08
CA ASN A 202 -13.20 4.41 6.38
C ASN A 202 -12.13 3.41 6.86
N GLY A 203 -11.16 3.15 5.99
CA GLY A 203 -10.15 2.14 6.23
C GLY A 203 -9.22 1.95 5.06
N TYR A 204 -8.21 1.12 5.27
CA TYR A 204 -7.28 0.62 4.27
C TYR A 204 -7.73 -0.76 3.80
N SER A 205 -7.75 -0.97 2.49
CA SER A 205 -8.14 -2.23 1.86
C SER A 205 -7.27 -2.48 0.63
N GLY A 206 -7.09 -3.75 0.26
CA GLY A 206 -6.49 -4.09 -1.04
C GLY A 206 -7.37 -3.72 -2.24
N PHE A 207 -8.62 -3.35 -1.99
CA PHE A 207 -9.61 -2.90 -2.98
C PHE A 207 -10.35 -1.66 -2.46
N PHE A 208 -10.33 -0.58 -3.23
CA PHE A 208 -11.02 0.67 -2.96
C PHE A 208 -12.15 0.89 -3.98
N PRO A 209 -13.42 0.71 -3.60
CA PRO A 209 -14.55 0.96 -4.49
C PRO A 209 -14.70 2.46 -4.79
N ALA A 210 -15.40 2.82 -5.87
CA ALA A 210 -15.64 4.23 -6.25
C ALA A 210 -16.26 5.05 -5.09
N THR A 211 -17.10 4.42 -4.27
CA THR A 211 -17.71 5.04 -3.08
C THR A 211 -16.69 5.52 -2.04
N HIS A 212 -15.52 4.88 -1.96
CA HIS A 212 -14.41 5.31 -1.09
C HIS A 212 -13.89 6.68 -1.52
N TYR A 213 -13.66 6.87 -2.83
CA TYR A 213 -13.15 8.13 -3.38
C TYR A 213 -14.20 9.24 -3.35
N ILE A 214 -15.48 8.91 -3.54
CA ILE A 214 -16.58 9.87 -3.38
C ILE A 214 -16.62 10.38 -1.93
N LEU A 215 -16.54 9.49 -0.94
CA LEU A 215 -16.52 9.87 0.47
C LEU A 215 -15.28 10.72 0.81
N GLN A 216 -14.10 10.34 0.31
CA GLN A 216 -12.87 11.10 0.45
C GLN A 216 -13.01 12.52 -0.11
N GLN A 217 -13.58 12.66 -1.32
CA GLN A 217 -13.81 13.96 -1.96
C GLN A 217 -14.82 14.81 -1.19
N GLN A 218 -15.91 14.22 -0.71
CA GLN A 218 -16.92 14.92 0.09
C GLN A 218 -16.35 15.42 1.41
N LEU A 219 -15.56 14.59 2.10
CA LEU A 219 -14.86 15.00 3.32
C LEU A 219 -13.79 16.07 3.06
N GLY A 220 -13.17 16.08 1.88
CA GLY A 220 -12.26 17.16 1.47
C GLY A 220 -12.93 18.52 1.27
N GLN A 221 -14.27 18.56 1.13
CA GLN A 221 -15.07 19.79 1.14
C GLN A 221 -15.58 20.14 2.55
N GLY A 222 -15.34 19.25 3.51
CA GLY A 222 -15.71 19.38 4.90
C GLY A 222 -16.92 18.55 5.36
N LEU A 223 -17.19 18.60 6.66
CA LEU A 223 -18.34 17.98 7.32
C LEU A 223 -19.61 18.78 7.06
N THR A 224 -20.08 18.74 5.82
CA THR A 224 -21.34 19.37 5.40
C THR A 224 -22.57 18.61 5.91
N ASP A 225 -23.68 19.32 6.12
CA ASP A 225 -24.93 18.71 6.59
C ASP A 225 -25.45 17.59 5.67
N SER A 226 -25.23 17.71 4.35
CA SER A 226 -25.60 16.69 3.37
C SER A 226 -24.74 15.43 3.51
N LEU A 227 -23.46 15.57 3.84
CA LEU A 227 -22.57 14.46 4.15
C LEU A 227 -23.00 13.79 5.46
N ILE A 228 -23.30 14.55 6.51
CA ILE A 228 -23.77 14.00 7.79
C ILE A 228 -25.09 13.23 7.61
N ALA A 229 -26.03 13.75 6.82
CA ALA A 229 -27.25 13.03 6.46
C ALA A 229 -26.97 11.73 5.69
N THR A 230 -25.97 11.75 4.79
CA THR A 230 -25.54 10.56 4.04
C THR A 230 -24.93 9.51 4.97
N LEU A 231 -24.04 9.91 5.89
CA LEU A 231 -23.45 9.01 6.90
C LEU A 231 -24.54 8.35 7.75
N ARG A 232 -25.52 9.15 8.20
CA ARG A 232 -26.66 8.67 8.98
C ARG A 232 -27.49 7.64 8.20
N SER A 233 -27.80 7.89 6.93
CA SER A 233 -28.55 6.93 6.09
C SER A 233 -27.82 5.61 5.86
N LYS A 234 -26.49 5.60 6.00
CA LYS A 234 -25.64 4.39 5.96
C LYS A 234 -25.40 3.78 7.34
N ASN A 235 -26.15 4.21 8.36
CA ASN A 235 -26.02 3.77 9.75
C ASN A 235 -24.64 4.06 10.36
N ILE A 236 -23.94 5.09 9.88
CA ILE A 236 -22.70 5.59 10.48
C ILE A 236 -23.10 6.67 11.47
N ARG A 237 -23.04 6.34 12.76
CA ARG A 237 -23.61 7.16 13.84
C ARG A 237 -22.55 7.87 14.68
N TRP A 238 -21.32 7.37 14.65
CA TRP A 238 -20.25 7.90 15.49
C TRP A 238 -19.14 8.46 14.62
N ILE A 239 -18.64 9.65 14.96
CA ILE A 239 -17.46 10.26 14.35
C ILE A 239 -16.39 10.39 15.43
N VAL A 240 -15.22 9.83 15.15
CA VAL A 240 -14.04 9.92 16.02
C VAL A 240 -13.04 10.82 15.34
N THR A 241 -12.65 11.92 15.96
CA THR A 241 -11.59 12.79 15.45
C THR A 241 -10.29 12.45 16.16
N MET A 242 -9.18 12.38 15.41
CA MET A 242 -7.83 12.06 15.92
C MET A 242 -6.87 13.25 15.80
N ASP A 243 -7.36 14.38 15.30
CA ASP A 243 -6.63 15.63 15.13
C ASP A 243 -7.52 16.83 15.49
N SER A 244 -6.88 17.99 15.69
CA SER A 244 -7.55 19.23 16.09
C SER A 244 -8.44 19.82 15.01
N ASP A 245 -8.06 19.70 13.73
CA ASP A 245 -8.75 20.37 12.64
C ASP A 245 -10.09 19.67 12.39
N SER A 246 -10.08 18.34 12.33
CA SER A 246 -11.31 17.54 12.28
C SER A 246 -12.20 17.77 13.52
N ALA A 247 -11.60 17.98 14.70
CA ALA A 247 -12.35 18.26 15.92
C ALA A 247 -13.06 19.63 15.88
N ILE A 248 -12.35 20.68 15.43
CA ILE A 248 -12.91 22.03 15.27
C ILE A 248 -14.06 22.00 14.25
N GLU A 249 -13.86 21.29 13.14
CA GLU A 249 -14.87 21.15 12.11
C GLU A 249 -16.11 20.40 12.61
N ALA A 250 -15.91 19.33 13.38
CA ALA A 250 -17.01 18.58 13.98
C ALA A 250 -17.78 19.41 15.03
N ASP A 251 -17.09 20.19 15.86
CA ASP A 251 -17.71 21.10 16.83
C ASP A 251 -18.54 22.21 16.16
N ALA A 252 -18.12 22.68 14.98
CA ALA A 252 -18.84 23.70 14.22
C ALA A 252 -20.12 23.16 13.55
N ASN A 253 -20.26 21.83 13.41
CA ASN A 253 -21.43 21.23 12.78
C ASN A 253 -22.55 20.98 13.81
N GLY A 254 -23.67 21.68 13.64
CA GLY A 254 -24.83 21.57 14.54
C GLY A 254 -25.51 20.20 14.57
N LEU A 255 -25.25 19.30 13.61
CA LEU A 255 -25.78 17.93 13.57
C LEU A 255 -24.89 16.93 14.32
N LEU A 256 -23.79 17.40 14.92
CA LEU A 256 -22.89 16.57 15.71
C LEU A 256 -23.00 16.94 17.18
N GLN A 257 -23.25 15.94 18.00
CA GLN A 257 -23.28 16.08 19.44
C GLN A 257 -21.95 15.58 20.00
N TRP A 258 -21.24 16.43 20.73
CA TRP A 258 -20.06 16.01 21.48
C TRP A 258 -20.42 15.08 22.65
N HIS A 259 -19.64 14.01 22.82
CA HIS A 259 -19.86 12.97 23.85
C HIS A 259 -18.66 12.71 24.74
N TRP A 260 -17.43 12.84 24.20
CA TRP A 260 -16.22 12.48 24.92
C TRP A 260 -14.98 13.12 24.31
N THR A 261 -13.99 13.36 25.16
CA THR A 261 -12.66 13.83 24.78
C THR A 261 -11.63 13.03 25.58
N SER A 262 -10.55 12.63 24.90
CA SER A 262 -9.40 11.96 25.51
C SER A 262 -8.68 12.87 26.52
N MET A 263 -7.93 12.27 27.46
CA MET A 263 -7.17 13.05 28.45
C MET A 263 -6.13 13.98 27.82
N THR A 264 -5.58 13.62 26.65
CA THR A 264 -4.64 14.45 25.90
C THR A 264 -5.33 15.56 25.10
N GLY A 265 -6.66 15.50 24.93
CA GLY A 265 -7.44 16.44 24.14
C GLY A 265 -7.37 16.23 22.62
N GLU A 266 -6.50 15.33 22.14
CA GLU A 266 -6.25 15.08 20.72
C GLU A 266 -7.37 14.29 20.05
N CYS A 267 -7.98 13.36 20.79
CA CYS A 267 -9.11 12.57 20.30
C CYS A 267 -10.44 13.06 20.90
N ARG A 268 -11.47 13.19 20.05
CA ARG A 268 -12.85 13.51 20.45
C ARG A 268 -13.85 12.59 19.74
N ILE A 269 -15.00 12.38 20.38
CA ILE A 269 -16.07 11.53 19.86
C ILE A 269 -17.36 12.34 19.79
N PHE A 270 -17.99 12.23 18.62
CA PHE A 270 -19.25 12.86 18.29
C PHE A 270 -20.29 11.83 17.88
N GLU A 271 -21.54 12.05 18.28
CA GLU A 271 -22.69 11.31 17.78
C GLU A 271 -23.39 12.14 16.69
N VAL A 272 -23.74 11.49 15.58
CA VAL A 272 -24.55 12.09 14.51
C VAL A 272 -26.00 12.19 14.97
N THR A 273 -26.43 13.40 15.32
CA THR A 273 -27.80 13.68 15.76
C THR A 273 -28.66 14.16 14.59
N GLY A 274 -29.90 13.65 14.54
CA GLY A 274 -30.86 14.04 13.51
C GLY A 274 -31.52 15.40 13.71
N ALA A 275 -31.29 16.03 14.86
CA ALA A 275 -31.79 17.34 15.21
C ALA A 275 -30.57 18.26 15.37
N GLY A 276 -30.56 19.38 14.66
CA GLY A 276 -29.54 20.41 14.88
C GLY A 276 -29.56 20.84 16.34
N ARG A 277 -28.42 20.73 17.03
CA ARG A 277 -28.23 21.40 18.31
C ARG A 277 -28.19 22.91 18.06
N ALA A 278 -29.05 23.62 18.79
CA ALA A 278 -28.82 25.03 19.09
C ALA A 278 -27.44 25.15 19.73
N VAL A 279 -26.56 25.93 19.11
CA VAL A 279 -25.24 26.30 19.62
C VAL A 279 -25.40 26.73 21.07
N LEU A 280 -24.88 25.94 22.01
CA LEU A 280 -24.73 26.38 23.39
C LEU A 280 -23.70 27.51 23.37
N GLN A 281 -24.18 28.75 23.47
CA GLN A 281 -23.32 29.88 23.80
C GLN A 281 -22.60 29.55 25.09
N ILE A 282 -21.28 29.41 24.99
CA ILE A 282 -20.39 29.36 26.13
C ILE A 282 -20.56 30.70 26.86
N THR A 283 -21.37 30.70 27.93
CA THR A 283 -21.34 31.76 28.92
C THR A 283 -20.25 31.36 29.91
N THR A 284 -19.06 31.92 29.72
CA THR A 284 -18.03 31.93 30.77
C THR A 284 -18.54 32.77 31.96
N PRO A 285 -18.32 32.32 33.21
CA PRO A 285 -18.61 33.11 34.41
C PRO A 285 -17.73 34.36 34.53
#